data_AF-A0A8H7R4M3-F1
#
_entry.id   AF-A0A8H7R4M3-F1
#
_cell.length_a   1.000
_cell.length_b   1.000
_cell.length_c   1.000
_cell.angle_alpha   90.00
_cell.angle_beta   90.00
_cell.angle_gamma   90.00
#
_symmetry.space_group_name_H-M   'P 1'
#
loop_
_entity.id
_entity.type
_entity.pdbx_description
1 polymer ?
#
loop_
_entity_poly.entity_id
_entity_poly.type
_entity_poly.pdbx_seq_one_letter_code
_entity_poly.pdbx_strand_id
1 'polypeptide(L)'
;MNNREVYGDSGEIILGGIDKTKYTGEIIYVPVSKTTRQTSSIQTKTDNGYWQTVPFVSFTGTTLSYFPSNVLEPLLIASVGKTNVVYDQVNNYFHIRCSMARRNTTIQIMLFTSSNISSELITMHVPIADIIFPMNTRYIATATICMFGIVPTTGTIFIGESLLRSVYQVYDAEQNRIGIAGAVGSAATVITGKGVSNNNGGSNTGSNNDNNNKTSPSSGSSITKSSMMTSLLGLAFAFYISH
;
A
#
# COMPACT_ATOMS: atom_id res chain seq x y z
N MET A 1 -11.46 -2.51 25.44
CA MET A 1 -12.41 -3.10 24.46
C MET A 1 -12.46 -2.13 23.30
N ASN A 2 -12.10 -2.57 22.08
CA ASN A 2 -12.07 -1.67 20.91
C ASN A 2 -13.52 -1.36 20.49
N ASN A 3 -14.00 -0.18 20.87
CA ASN A 3 -15.31 0.38 20.53
C ASN A 3 -15.31 1.05 19.14
N ARG A 4 -14.52 0.55 18.19
CA ARG A 4 -14.43 1.16 16.85
C ARG A 4 -15.75 0.97 16.13
N GLU A 5 -16.44 2.07 15.85
CA GLU A 5 -17.49 2.08 14.84
C GLU A 5 -16.84 1.87 13.48
N VAL A 6 -17.39 0.95 12.71
CA VAL A 6 -16.77 0.45 11.48
C VAL A 6 -17.01 1.40 10.30
N TYR A 7 -18.02 2.26 10.43
CA TYR A 7 -18.25 3.39 9.56
C TYR A 7 -17.64 4.62 10.23
N GLY A 8 -16.58 5.17 9.65
CA GLY A 8 -16.17 6.54 9.97
C GLY A 8 -17.00 7.45 9.09
N ASP A 9 -17.81 8.30 9.70
CA ASP A 9 -18.80 9.15 9.04
C ASP A 9 -18.19 10.40 8.37
N SER A 10 -16.86 10.59 8.45
CA SER A 10 -16.21 11.78 7.89
C SER A 10 -14.87 11.48 7.22
N GLY A 11 -14.73 11.99 6.01
CA GLY A 11 -13.46 12.20 5.32
C GLY A 11 -13.11 13.69 5.30
N GLU A 12 -11.83 13.99 5.26
CA GLU A 12 -11.28 15.35 5.20
C GLU A 12 -10.42 15.49 3.93
N ILE A 13 -10.64 16.59 3.20
CA ILE A 13 -9.82 16.98 2.07
C ILE A 13 -9.05 18.24 2.45
N ILE A 14 -7.72 18.16 2.38
CA ILE A 14 -6.83 19.29 2.60
C ILE A 14 -6.38 19.81 1.24
N LEU A 15 -6.62 21.10 0.98
CA LEU A 15 -6.22 21.75 -0.27
C LEU A 15 -4.95 22.57 -0.06
N GLY A 16 -3.98 22.43 -0.96
CA GLY A 16 -2.75 23.23 -0.99
C GLY A 16 -1.71 22.85 0.07
N GLY A 17 -1.81 21.67 0.68
CA GLY A 17 -0.92 21.31 1.77
C GLY A 17 -0.99 19.85 2.22
N ILE A 18 -0.10 19.52 3.16
CA ILE A 18 0.01 18.22 3.81
C ILE A 18 -0.04 18.45 5.32
N ASP A 19 -0.89 17.72 6.04
CA ASP A 19 -0.99 17.82 7.50
C ASP A 19 -0.27 16.66 8.18
N LYS A 20 0.85 16.97 8.86
CA LYS A 20 1.67 15.97 9.58
C LYS A 20 0.93 15.30 10.75
N THR A 21 -0.14 15.91 11.25
CA THR A 21 -0.92 15.34 12.36
C THR A 21 -1.84 14.20 11.91
N LYS A 22 -2.01 14.00 10.60
CA LYS A 22 -2.94 13.00 10.03
C LYS A 22 -2.28 11.70 9.56
N TYR A 23 -0.96 11.63 9.57
CA TYR A 23 -0.22 10.45 9.12
C TYR A 23 0.98 10.11 10.00
N THR A 24 1.39 8.85 9.91
CA THR A 24 2.58 8.31 10.58
C THR A 24 3.61 7.88 9.55
N GLY A 25 4.89 7.87 9.95
CA GLY A 25 5.99 7.53 9.05
C GLY A 25 6.28 8.59 8.00
N GLU A 26 6.90 8.16 6.90
CA GLU A 26 7.24 8.98 5.75
C GLU A 26 6.19 8.83 4.65
N ILE A 27 6.00 9.89 3.86
CA ILE A 27 5.15 9.83 2.66
C ILE A 27 6.01 9.28 1.53
N ILE A 28 5.61 8.13 1.01
CA ILE A 28 6.26 7.48 -0.10
C ILE A 28 5.53 7.85 -1.37
N TYR A 29 6.24 8.42 -2.35
CA TYR A 29 5.66 8.90 -3.59
C TYR A 29 5.82 7.91 -4.74
N VAL A 30 4.73 7.71 -5.49
CA VAL A 30 4.64 6.87 -6.67
C VAL A 30 4.28 7.74 -7.88
N PRO A 31 5.05 7.69 -8.99
CA PRO A 31 4.65 8.40 -10.19
C PRO A 31 3.32 7.87 -10.75
N VAL A 32 2.45 8.77 -11.20
CA VAL A 32 1.24 8.40 -11.93
C VAL A 32 1.61 8.08 -13.36
N SER A 33 1.32 6.85 -13.79
CA SER A 33 1.56 6.48 -15.18
C SER A 33 0.58 7.18 -16.12
N LYS A 34 1.10 7.77 -17.20
CA LYS A 34 0.29 8.30 -18.30
C LYS A 34 -0.25 7.09 -19.09
N THR A 35 -1.52 6.75 -18.91
CA THR A 35 -2.16 5.58 -19.57
C THR A 35 -2.02 5.73 -21.10
N THR A 36 -1.59 4.72 -21.87
CA THR A 36 -2.44 3.59 -22.31
C THR A 36 -1.78 2.20 -22.24
N ARG A 37 -0.53 2.05 -21.79
CA ARG A 37 0.17 0.74 -21.82
C ARG A 37 1.06 0.39 -20.64
N GLN A 38 1.30 1.30 -19.70
CA GLN A 38 2.10 0.99 -18.52
C GLN A 38 1.28 1.27 -17.27
N THR A 39 1.07 0.20 -16.54
CA THR A 39 0.18 0.10 -15.41
C THR A 39 1.06 -0.03 -14.18
N SER A 40 0.95 0.87 -13.20
CA SER A 40 1.53 0.63 -11.88
C SER A 40 0.97 -0.70 -11.38
N SER A 41 1.85 -1.63 -11.02
CA SER A 41 1.47 -3.03 -10.88
C SER A 41 1.46 -3.47 -9.42
N ILE A 42 0.41 -4.19 -9.03
CA ILE A 42 0.38 -4.91 -7.75
C ILE A 42 0.80 -6.34 -8.03
N GLN A 43 1.87 -6.85 -7.38
CA GLN A 43 2.21 -8.27 -7.44
C GLN A 43 1.89 -8.97 -6.12
N THR A 44 1.05 -10.00 -6.18
CA THR A 44 0.75 -10.87 -5.05
C THR A 44 1.46 -12.21 -5.23
N LYS A 45 2.17 -12.67 -4.21
CA LYS A 45 2.75 -14.01 -4.20
C LYS A 45 1.63 -15.04 -4.06
N THR A 46 1.40 -15.83 -5.11
CA THR A 46 0.62 -17.07 -4.99
C THR A 46 1.53 -18.20 -4.48
N ASP A 47 0.94 -19.27 -3.94
CA ASP A 47 1.68 -20.42 -3.36
C ASP A 47 2.71 -21.06 -4.33
N ASN A 48 2.61 -20.75 -5.63
CA ASN A 48 3.52 -21.23 -6.68
C ASN A 48 4.58 -20.20 -7.14
N GLY A 49 4.78 -19.10 -6.39
CA GLY A 49 5.83 -18.11 -6.70
C GLY A 49 5.56 -17.26 -7.95
N TYR A 50 4.32 -17.20 -8.44
CA TYR A 50 3.96 -16.38 -9.59
C TYR A 50 3.64 -14.95 -9.15
N TRP A 51 4.32 -13.99 -9.76
CA TRP A 51 4.08 -12.57 -9.60
C TRP A 51 3.16 -12.06 -10.71
N GLN A 52 1.90 -11.74 -10.40
CA GLN A 52 1.01 -11.14 -11.39
C GLN A 52 1.14 -9.62 -11.36
N THR A 53 1.32 -8.97 -12.50
CA THR A 53 1.29 -7.50 -12.61
C THR A 53 -0.12 -7.08 -12.99
N VAL A 54 -0.83 -6.38 -12.10
CA VAL A 54 -2.18 -5.87 -12.41
C VAL A 54 -2.20 -4.35 -12.33
N PRO A 55 -2.76 -3.63 -13.33
CA PRO A 55 -3.05 -2.22 -13.18
C PRO A 55 -3.84 -1.95 -11.91
N PHE A 56 -3.47 -0.86 -11.26
CA PHE A 56 -4.21 -0.28 -10.17
C PHE A 56 -4.61 1.14 -10.51
N VAL A 57 -5.85 1.50 -10.19
CA VAL A 57 -6.32 2.88 -10.18
C VAL A 57 -6.83 3.25 -8.79
N SER A 58 -6.27 4.32 -8.22
CA SER A 58 -6.75 4.91 -6.97
C SER A 58 -8.03 5.67 -7.28
N PHE A 59 -9.17 5.22 -6.75
CA PHE A 59 -10.45 5.89 -6.91
C PHE A 59 -11.06 6.15 -5.54
N THR A 60 -11.25 7.42 -5.20
CA THR A 60 -11.95 7.85 -3.98
C THR A 60 -13.48 7.78 -4.10
N GLY A 61 -14.01 7.17 -5.18
CA GLY A 61 -15.44 7.13 -5.48
C GLY A 61 -16.14 5.79 -5.25
N THR A 62 -15.45 4.78 -4.68
CA THR A 62 -16.06 3.47 -4.37
C THR A 62 -15.91 3.13 -2.90
N THR A 63 -16.96 2.57 -2.31
CA THR A 63 -16.96 2.15 -0.89
C THR A 63 -16.02 0.97 -0.66
N LEU A 64 -16.06 -0.03 -1.54
CA LEU A 64 -15.22 -1.24 -1.47
C LEU A 64 -14.02 -1.14 -2.41
N SER A 65 -13.00 -1.93 -2.12
CA SER A 65 -11.86 -2.16 -3.01
C SER A 65 -12.12 -3.41 -3.85
N TYR A 66 -11.67 -3.42 -5.09
CA TYR A 66 -11.93 -4.49 -6.05
C TYR A 66 -10.61 -5.05 -6.57
N PHE A 67 -10.37 -6.34 -6.35
CA PHE A 67 -9.15 -7.03 -6.75
C PHE A 67 -9.51 -8.22 -7.63
N PRO A 68 -8.74 -8.54 -8.68
CA PRO A 68 -8.97 -9.75 -9.48
C PRO A 68 -9.08 -10.99 -8.59
N SER A 69 -10.06 -11.85 -8.81
CA SER A 69 -10.27 -13.02 -7.93
C SER A 69 -9.02 -13.89 -7.79
N ASN A 70 -8.27 -14.04 -8.88
CA ASN A 70 -7.04 -14.83 -8.94
C ASN A 70 -5.84 -14.18 -8.21
N VAL A 71 -5.95 -12.91 -7.79
CA VAL A 71 -5.01 -12.17 -6.94
C VAL A 71 -5.51 -12.16 -5.50
N LEU A 72 -6.79 -11.87 -5.33
CA LEU A 72 -7.42 -11.65 -4.03
C LEU A 72 -7.41 -12.91 -3.18
N GLU A 73 -7.83 -14.06 -3.72
CA GLU A 73 -7.92 -15.28 -2.95
C GLU A 73 -6.55 -15.73 -2.38
N PRO A 74 -5.47 -15.82 -3.19
CA PRO A 74 -4.14 -16.12 -2.65
C PRO A 74 -3.64 -15.09 -1.64
N LEU A 75 -3.92 -13.80 -1.87
CA LEU A 75 -3.53 -12.73 -0.96
C LEU A 75 -4.20 -12.88 0.43
N LEU A 76 -5.50 -13.15 0.47
CA LEU A 76 -6.23 -13.38 1.71
C LEU A 76 -5.75 -14.66 2.40
N ILE A 77 -5.58 -15.75 1.66
CA ILE A 77 -5.09 -17.03 2.19
C ILE A 77 -3.69 -16.87 2.79
N ALA A 78 -2.78 -16.18 2.10
CA ALA A 78 -1.42 -15.92 2.59
C ALA A 78 -1.41 -15.05 3.86
N SER A 79 -2.40 -14.15 3.99
CA SER A 79 -2.47 -13.21 5.12
C SER A 79 -3.07 -13.84 6.37
N VAL A 80 -4.19 -14.56 6.25
CA VAL A 80 -4.97 -15.03 7.40
C VAL A 80 -5.10 -16.56 7.49
N GLY A 81 -4.59 -17.29 6.50
CA GLY A 81 -4.70 -18.74 6.39
C GLY A 81 -6.02 -19.20 5.78
N LYS A 82 -5.96 -20.24 4.95
CA LYS A 82 -7.09 -20.80 4.19
C LYS A 82 -8.32 -21.14 5.06
N THR A 83 -8.10 -21.59 6.29
CA THR A 83 -9.20 -21.99 7.21
C THR A 83 -10.00 -20.81 7.76
N ASN A 84 -9.51 -19.58 7.59
CA ASN A 84 -10.19 -18.36 8.04
C ASN A 84 -10.85 -17.59 6.90
N VAL A 85 -10.75 -18.05 5.65
CA VAL A 85 -11.29 -17.38 4.46
C VAL A 85 -12.35 -18.27 3.83
N VAL A 86 -13.52 -17.72 3.60
CA VAL A 86 -14.60 -18.40 2.90
C VAL A 86 -15.13 -17.48 1.82
N TYR A 87 -15.28 -18.02 0.61
CA TYR A 87 -15.83 -17.28 -0.52
C TYR A 87 -17.34 -17.53 -0.63
N ASP A 88 -18.12 -16.45 -0.54
CA ASP A 88 -19.54 -16.47 -0.88
C ASP A 88 -19.69 -16.14 -2.37
N GLN A 89 -19.85 -17.18 -3.19
CA GLN A 89 -19.99 -17.05 -4.63
C GLN A 89 -21.30 -16.37 -5.06
N VAL A 90 -22.36 -16.50 -4.27
CA VAL A 90 -23.68 -15.96 -4.61
C VAL A 90 -23.67 -14.45 -4.46
N ASN A 91 -23.05 -13.97 -3.39
CA ASN A 91 -22.98 -12.55 -3.07
C ASN A 91 -21.65 -11.88 -3.49
N ASN A 92 -20.72 -12.65 -4.07
CA ASN A 92 -19.41 -12.21 -4.57
C ASN A 92 -18.57 -11.45 -3.53
N TYR A 93 -18.37 -12.04 -2.35
CA TYR A 93 -17.44 -11.50 -1.34
C TYR A 93 -16.76 -12.60 -0.54
N PHE A 94 -15.62 -12.28 0.07
CA PHE A 94 -14.97 -13.16 1.04
C PHE A 94 -15.38 -12.78 2.46
N HIS A 95 -15.62 -13.77 3.31
CA HIS A 95 -15.82 -13.55 4.75
C HIS A 95 -14.80 -14.28 5.61
N ILE A 96 -14.71 -13.79 6.84
CA ILE A 96 -13.78 -14.20 7.89
C ILE A 96 -14.48 -14.10 9.25
N ARG A 97 -13.94 -14.80 10.25
CA ARG A 97 -14.39 -14.63 11.64
C ARG A 97 -13.97 -13.25 12.14
N CYS A 98 -14.91 -12.46 12.68
CA CYS A 98 -14.59 -11.13 13.23
C CYS A 98 -13.56 -11.16 14.36
N SER A 99 -13.39 -12.29 15.05
CA SER A 99 -12.33 -12.50 16.04
C SER A 99 -10.92 -12.25 15.49
N MET A 100 -10.74 -12.32 14.17
CA MET A 100 -9.48 -12.03 13.49
C MET A 100 -9.06 -10.56 13.60
N ALA A 101 -10.00 -9.64 13.87
CA ALA A 101 -9.71 -8.24 14.19
C ALA A 101 -8.83 -8.06 15.44
N ARG A 102 -8.81 -9.06 16.33
CA ARG A 102 -8.02 -9.02 17.58
C ARG A 102 -6.60 -9.55 17.40
N ARG A 103 -6.27 -10.06 16.21
CA ARG A 103 -4.92 -10.55 15.89
C ARG A 103 -4.11 -9.42 15.25
N ASN A 104 -2.80 -9.40 15.55
CA ASN A 104 -1.87 -8.50 14.89
C ASN A 104 -1.46 -9.08 13.53
N THR A 105 -2.42 -9.16 12.61
CA THR A 105 -2.24 -9.70 11.26
C THR A 105 -2.50 -8.60 10.25
N THR A 106 -1.65 -8.52 9.23
CA THR A 106 -1.75 -7.51 8.17
C THR A 106 -1.85 -8.18 6.81
N ILE A 107 -2.63 -7.59 5.90
CA ILE A 107 -2.49 -7.84 4.46
C ILE A 107 -1.28 -7.06 3.94
N GLN A 108 -0.51 -7.67 3.04
CA GLN A 108 0.66 -7.03 2.44
C GLN A 108 0.38 -6.75 0.97
N ILE A 109 0.28 -5.48 0.62
CA ILE A 109 0.01 -5.03 -0.75
C ILE A 109 1.29 -4.40 -1.28
N MET A 110 1.89 -5.07 -2.26
CA MET A 110 3.13 -4.65 -2.89
C MET A 110 2.83 -3.90 -4.19
N LEU A 111 3.23 -2.65 -4.27
CA LEU A 111 3.11 -1.78 -5.44
C LEU A 111 4.47 -1.62 -6.11
N PHE A 112 4.49 -1.73 -7.43
CA PHE A 112 5.68 -1.50 -8.25
C PHE A 112 5.45 -0.29 -9.16
N THR A 113 6.47 0.56 -9.23
CA THR A 113 6.47 1.80 -10.02
C THR A 113 6.89 1.59 -11.47
N SER A 114 7.42 0.40 -11.80
CA SER A 114 7.77 0.02 -13.17
C SER A 114 7.57 -1.48 -13.40
N SER A 115 7.52 -1.87 -14.68
CA SER A 115 7.54 -3.27 -15.09
C SER A 115 8.86 -4.00 -14.77
N ASN A 116 9.89 -3.28 -14.28
CA ASN A 116 11.16 -3.86 -13.86
C ASN A 116 11.17 -4.08 -12.34
N ILE A 117 11.36 -5.33 -11.93
CA ILE A 117 11.39 -5.80 -10.52
C ILE A 117 12.60 -5.24 -9.75
N SER A 118 13.54 -4.54 -10.41
CA SER A 118 14.66 -3.86 -9.74
C SER A 118 14.34 -2.43 -9.29
N SER A 119 13.12 -1.96 -9.53
CA SER A 119 12.65 -0.66 -9.04
C SER A 119 12.31 -0.72 -7.54
N GLU A 120 12.23 0.45 -6.93
CA GLU A 120 11.81 0.62 -5.53
C GLU A 120 10.42 -0.02 -5.34
N LEU A 121 10.36 -1.04 -4.49
CA LEU A 121 9.16 -1.76 -4.11
C LEU A 121 8.50 -1.01 -2.96
N ILE A 122 7.21 -0.76 -3.06
CA ILE A 122 6.45 -0.11 -2.00
C ILE A 122 5.52 -1.15 -1.41
N THR A 123 5.74 -1.47 -0.13
CA THR A 123 4.90 -2.43 0.58
C THR A 123 4.02 -1.68 1.56
N MET A 124 2.72 -1.83 1.38
CA MET A 124 1.70 -1.38 2.31
C MET A 124 1.30 -2.56 3.19
N HIS A 125 1.53 -2.44 4.49
CA HIS A 125 1.02 -3.36 5.50
C HIS A 125 -0.26 -2.76 6.06
N VAL A 126 -1.41 -3.40 5.81
CA VAL A 126 -2.70 -2.95 6.34
C VAL A 126 -3.23 -3.96 7.34
N PRO A 127 -3.55 -3.57 8.58
CA PRO A 127 -4.16 -4.47 9.56
C PRO A 127 -5.47 -5.05 9.03
N ILE A 128 -5.68 -6.35 9.25
CA ILE A 128 -6.94 -7.01 8.91
C ILE A 128 -8.12 -6.33 9.60
N ALA A 129 -7.92 -5.84 10.83
CA ALA A 129 -8.91 -5.11 11.60
C ALA A 129 -9.43 -3.83 10.90
N ASP A 130 -8.66 -3.24 10.00
CA ASP A 130 -9.02 -2.00 9.31
C ASP A 130 -9.79 -2.26 8.01
N ILE A 131 -9.79 -3.51 7.51
CA ILE A 131 -10.38 -3.90 6.23
C ILE A 131 -11.43 -5.02 6.34
N ILE A 132 -11.96 -5.28 7.54
CA ILE A 132 -13.06 -6.22 7.74
C ILE A 132 -14.25 -5.56 8.42
N PHE A 133 -15.44 -5.92 7.97
CA PHE A 133 -16.69 -5.23 8.31
C PHE A 133 -17.70 -6.23 8.86
N PRO A 134 -18.29 -6.00 10.06
CA PRO A 134 -19.20 -6.93 10.68
C PRO A 134 -20.50 -7.02 9.89
N MET A 135 -21.00 -8.25 9.70
CA MET A 135 -22.19 -8.48 8.87
C MET A 135 -23.47 -8.69 9.69
N ASN A 136 -23.34 -9.19 10.92
CA ASN A 136 -24.49 -9.60 11.74
C ASN A 136 -24.79 -8.65 12.90
N THR A 137 -23.88 -7.74 13.23
CA THR A 137 -24.10 -6.69 14.25
C THR A 137 -23.38 -5.41 13.81
N ARG A 138 -23.65 -4.28 14.46
CA ARG A 138 -22.98 -3.00 14.15
C ARG A 138 -21.53 -2.91 14.64
N TYR A 139 -21.14 -3.74 15.61
CA TYR A 139 -19.83 -3.64 16.26
C TYR A 139 -19.01 -4.89 16.03
N ILE A 140 -17.75 -4.70 15.63
CA ILE A 140 -16.82 -5.82 15.42
C ILE A 140 -16.59 -6.65 16.69
N ALA A 141 -16.77 -6.05 17.87
CA ALA A 141 -16.60 -6.71 19.16
C ALA A 141 -17.66 -7.79 19.45
N THR A 142 -18.88 -7.61 18.93
CA THR A 142 -20.04 -8.48 19.12
C THR A 142 -20.37 -9.33 17.89
N ALA A 143 -19.82 -8.96 16.74
CA ALA A 143 -20.01 -9.69 15.50
C ALA A 143 -19.24 -11.02 15.49
N THR A 144 -19.79 -11.99 14.76
CA THR A 144 -19.16 -13.30 14.57
C THR A 144 -18.59 -13.46 13.17
N ILE A 145 -19.30 -12.92 12.17
CA ILE A 145 -18.96 -12.98 10.75
C ILE A 145 -18.70 -11.58 10.24
N CYS A 146 -17.54 -11.41 9.60
CA CYS A 146 -17.12 -10.17 8.97
C CYS A 146 -16.87 -10.43 7.48
N MET A 147 -17.25 -9.50 6.62
CA MET A 147 -16.80 -9.47 5.23
C MET A 147 -15.47 -8.75 5.12
N PHE A 148 -14.65 -9.11 4.13
CA PHE A 148 -13.55 -8.27 3.71
C PHE A 148 -14.07 -7.05 2.95
N GLY A 149 -13.45 -5.89 3.17
CA GLY A 149 -13.67 -4.67 2.38
C GLY A 149 -13.06 -4.72 0.98
N ILE A 150 -12.42 -5.84 0.63
CA ILE A 150 -11.86 -6.11 -0.69
C ILE A 150 -12.68 -7.24 -1.31
N VAL A 151 -13.29 -6.97 -2.45
CA VAL A 151 -14.17 -7.91 -3.16
C VAL A 151 -13.60 -8.31 -4.53
N PRO A 152 -14.02 -9.46 -5.07
CA PRO A 152 -13.48 -9.97 -6.32
C PRO A 152 -14.00 -9.19 -7.53
N THR A 153 -13.13 -8.99 -8.52
CA THR A 153 -13.45 -8.50 -9.86
C THR A 153 -12.74 -9.36 -10.93
N THR A 154 -12.99 -9.09 -12.21
CA THR A 154 -12.31 -9.73 -13.35
C THR A 154 -11.32 -8.79 -14.05
N GLY A 155 -11.30 -7.50 -13.67
CA GLY A 155 -10.58 -6.46 -14.39
C GLY A 155 -9.43 -5.83 -13.61
N THR A 156 -9.34 -4.51 -13.67
CA THR A 156 -8.33 -3.71 -12.99
C THR A 156 -8.51 -3.71 -11.47
N ILE A 157 -7.45 -3.45 -10.71
CA ILE A 157 -7.55 -3.21 -9.26
C ILE A 157 -8.08 -1.79 -9.02
N PHE A 158 -9.15 -1.71 -8.22
CA PHE A 158 -9.67 -0.45 -7.71
C PHE A 158 -9.43 -0.42 -6.20
N ILE A 159 -8.69 0.56 -5.72
CA ILE A 159 -8.58 0.78 -4.26
C ILE A 159 -9.62 1.82 -3.88
N GLY A 160 -10.63 1.37 -3.12
CA GLY A 160 -11.71 2.19 -2.61
C GLY A 160 -11.59 2.49 -1.12
N GLU A 161 -12.58 3.17 -0.56
CA GLU A 161 -12.57 3.69 0.80
C GLU A 161 -12.21 2.64 1.85
N SER A 162 -12.78 1.44 1.75
CA SER A 162 -12.46 0.28 2.60
C SER A 162 -10.97 0.05 2.89
N LEU A 163 -10.08 0.30 1.92
CA LEU A 163 -8.63 0.18 2.08
C LEU A 163 -7.98 1.55 2.29
N LEU A 164 -8.51 2.60 1.64
CA LEU A 164 -7.99 3.96 1.77
C LEU A 164 -8.10 4.52 3.18
N ARG A 165 -9.04 4.04 4.00
CA ARG A 165 -9.12 4.39 5.42
C ARG A 165 -7.82 4.13 6.16
N SER A 166 -7.07 3.11 5.78
CA SER A 166 -5.83 2.74 6.45
C SER A 166 -4.65 3.66 6.11
N VAL A 167 -4.78 4.48 5.06
CA VAL A 167 -3.65 5.26 4.52
C VAL A 167 -3.99 6.72 4.30
N TYR A 168 -3.01 7.58 4.57
CA TYR A 168 -3.03 8.98 4.19
C TYR A 168 -2.53 9.11 2.75
N GLN A 169 -3.27 9.83 1.92
CA GLN A 169 -2.96 9.98 0.50
C GLN A 169 -2.69 11.43 0.15
N VAL A 170 -1.69 11.67 -0.69
CA VAL A 170 -1.36 12.98 -1.25
C VAL A 170 -1.40 12.87 -2.76
N TYR A 171 -2.18 13.72 -3.41
CA TYR A 171 -2.21 13.88 -4.85
C TYR A 171 -1.41 15.14 -5.21
N ASP A 172 -0.22 14.94 -5.76
CA ASP A 172 0.69 16.00 -6.19
C ASP A 172 0.57 16.13 -7.72
N ALA A 173 -0.29 17.06 -8.14
CA ALA A 173 -0.60 17.27 -9.55
C ALA A 173 0.58 17.88 -10.32
N GLU A 174 1.40 18.70 -9.66
CA GLU A 174 2.55 19.37 -10.28
C GLU A 174 3.61 18.35 -10.68
N GLN A 175 3.87 17.37 -9.81
CA GLN A 175 4.85 16.32 -10.07
C GLN A 175 4.23 15.03 -10.61
N ASN A 176 2.92 15.02 -10.87
CA ASN A 176 2.17 13.89 -11.41
C ASN A 176 2.47 12.59 -10.64
N ARG A 177 2.30 12.63 -9.31
CA ARG A 177 2.62 11.53 -8.40
C ARG A 177 1.61 11.45 -7.25
N ILE A 178 1.50 10.27 -6.65
CA ILE A 178 0.66 10.00 -5.48
C ILE A 178 1.57 9.64 -4.31
N GLY A 179 1.45 10.36 -3.20
CA GLY A 179 2.08 10.05 -1.93
C GLY A 179 1.18 9.17 -1.07
N ILE A 180 1.76 8.19 -0.38
CA ILE A 180 1.04 7.28 0.53
C ILE A 180 1.82 7.15 1.84
N ALA A 181 1.12 7.24 2.97
CA ALA A 181 1.63 6.98 4.32
C ALA A 181 0.57 6.27 5.17
N GLY A 182 0.94 5.73 6.34
CA GLY A 182 -0.04 5.17 7.28
C GLY A 182 -0.91 6.27 7.89
N ALA A 183 -2.24 6.11 7.89
CA ALA A 183 -3.16 7.09 8.48
C ALA A 183 -3.10 7.05 10.01
N VAL A 184 -3.17 8.21 10.67
CA VAL A 184 -3.36 8.26 12.13
C VAL A 184 -4.69 7.60 12.49
N GLY A 185 -4.65 6.67 13.45
CA GLY A 185 -5.79 5.83 13.84
C GLY A 185 -5.71 4.42 13.27
N SER A 186 -5.06 4.22 12.13
CA SER A 186 -4.70 2.89 11.63
C SER A 186 -3.32 2.47 12.17
N ALA A 187 -3.09 1.16 12.28
CA ALA A 187 -1.74 0.62 12.50
C ALA A 187 -1.03 0.28 11.18
N ALA A 188 -1.54 0.77 10.05
CA ALA A 188 -0.93 0.55 8.75
C ALA A 188 0.40 1.28 8.62
N THR A 189 1.32 0.63 7.90
CA THR A 189 2.64 1.17 7.61
C THR A 189 2.93 1.02 6.13
N VAL A 190 3.59 2.02 5.55
CA VAL A 190 4.08 1.99 4.17
C VAL A 190 5.59 2.05 4.21
N ILE A 191 6.26 1.11 3.57
CA ILE A 191 7.72 1.02 3.54
C ILE A 191 8.23 0.87 2.11
N THR A 192 9.44 1.34 1.86
CA THR A 192 10.16 1.08 0.62
C THR A 192 11.16 -0.06 0.80
N GLY A 193 11.33 -0.86 -0.24
CA GLY A 193 12.27 -1.97 -0.28
C GLY A 193 12.96 -2.04 -1.64
N LYS A 194 14.16 -2.63 -1.68
CA LYS A 194 14.82 -2.97 -2.94
C LYS A 194 14.21 -4.28 -3.44
N GLY A 195 13.62 -4.28 -4.64
CA GLY A 195 13.06 -5.49 -5.24
C GLY A 195 14.13 -6.59 -5.35
N VAL A 196 13.75 -7.82 -4.99
CA VAL A 196 14.66 -8.97 -4.98
C VAL A 196 15.12 -9.25 -6.42
N SER A 197 16.37 -8.90 -6.73
CA SER A 197 17.06 -9.44 -7.91
C SER A 197 17.34 -10.91 -7.62
N ASN A 198 16.70 -11.79 -8.39
CA ASN A 198 16.90 -13.22 -8.31
C ASN A 198 18.27 -13.56 -8.93
N ASN A 199 19.37 -13.30 -8.21
CA ASN A 199 20.68 -13.78 -8.59
C ASN A 199 20.80 -15.24 -8.16
N ASN A 200 20.45 -16.13 -9.09
CA ASN A 200 20.89 -17.52 -9.06
C ASN A 200 22.41 -17.51 -9.27
N GLY A 201 23.19 -17.66 -8.20
CA GLY A 201 24.65 -17.63 -8.25
C GLY A 201 25.25 -18.20 -6.97
N GLY A 202 25.91 -19.35 -7.09
CA GLY A 202 26.32 -20.21 -6.00
C GLY A 202 27.14 -19.53 -4.89
N SER A 203 26.86 -19.96 -3.66
CA SER A 203 27.68 -19.69 -2.50
C SER A 203 29.01 -20.45 -2.64
N ASN A 204 30.08 -19.74 -2.98
CA ASN A 204 31.44 -20.20 -2.75
C ASN A 204 32.04 -19.34 -1.63
N THR A 205 32.13 -19.94 -0.45
CA THR A 205 32.88 -19.46 0.70
C THR A 205 34.36 -19.38 0.36
N GLY A 206 34.98 -18.21 0.52
CA GLY A 206 36.40 -18.01 0.37
C GLY A 206 36.86 -16.71 1.02
N SER A 207 37.40 -16.83 2.24
CA SER A 207 38.09 -15.80 3.01
C SER A 207 39.48 -15.53 2.43
N ASN A 208 39.89 -14.26 2.27
CA ASN A 208 41.15 -13.70 2.81
C ASN A 208 41.50 -12.28 2.29
N ASN A 209 41.68 -11.39 3.25
CA ASN A 209 42.73 -10.39 3.49
C ASN A 209 43.61 -9.74 2.38
N ASP A 210 43.78 -8.43 2.62
CA ASP A 210 44.97 -7.57 2.46
C ASP A 210 45.52 -7.22 1.06
N ASN A 211 45.40 -5.94 0.65
CA ASN A 211 46.49 -4.95 0.75
C ASN A 211 46.24 -3.64 -0.03
N ASN A 212 46.56 -2.53 0.66
CA ASN A 212 47.06 -1.21 0.24
C ASN A 212 47.20 -0.86 -1.26
N ASN A 213 46.70 0.34 -1.64
CA ASN A 213 47.59 1.42 -2.09
C ASN A 213 46.95 2.83 -2.01
N LYS A 214 47.74 3.82 -1.59
CA LYS A 214 47.46 5.27 -1.54
C LYS A 214 47.73 5.93 -2.89
N THR A 215 46.98 6.99 -3.24
CA THR A 215 47.51 8.30 -3.71
C THR A 215 46.40 9.36 -3.83
N SER A 216 46.75 10.61 -3.47
CA SER A 216 45.88 11.78 -3.23
C SER A 216 45.70 12.70 -4.47
N PRO A 217 45.32 14.00 -4.35
CA PRO A 217 44.01 14.53 -4.74
C PRO A 217 44.06 15.53 -5.92
N SER A 218 42.91 15.86 -6.52
CA SER A 218 42.80 17.05 -7.37
C SER A 218 41.52 17.86 -7.09
N SER A 219 41.76 19.15 -6.90
CA SER A 219 40.83 20.24 -6.62
C SER A 219 40.03 20.65 -7.85
N GLY A 220 38.73 20.86 -7.69
CA GLY A 220 37.87 21.48 -8.69
C GLY A 220 36.70 22.22 -8.03
N SER A 221 36.86 23.52 -7.81
CA SER A 221 35.84 24.45 -7.33
C SER A 221 34.92 24.90 -8.48
N SER A 222 33.60 24.85 -8.30
CA SER A 222 32.68 25.73 -9.07
C SER A 222 31.31 25.98 -8.40
N ILE A 223 31.10 27.26 -8.06
CA ILE A 223 29.89 28.09 -8.22
C ILE A 223 28.58 27.59 -7.59
N THR A 224 28.30 28.06 -6.38
CA THR A 224 26.96 28.13 -5.78
C THR A 224 26.10 29.17 -6.50
N LYS A 225 25.05 28.72 -7.19
CA LYS A 225 23.90 29.57 -7.54
C LYS A 225 22.85 29.45 -6.44
N SER A 226 22.67 30.49 -5.64
CA SER A 226 21.47 30.65 -4.82
C SER A 226 20.32 31.08 -5.74
N SER A 227 19.36 30.20 -5.98
CA SER A 227 18.09 30.60 -6.58
C SER A 227 17.10 30.83 -5.46
N MET A 228 16.63 32.07 -5.32
CA MET A 228 15.45 32.40 -4.51
C MET A 228 14.29 31.52 -4.97
N MET A 229 13.74 30.74 -4.05
CA MET A 229 12.54 29.95 -4.28
C MET A 229 11.35 30.89 -4.07
N THR A 230 10.80 31.42 -5.16
CA THR A 230 9.46 32.01 -5.15
C THR A 230 8.48 30.90 -4.82
N SER A 231 7.83 30.99 -3.65
CA SER A 231 6.75 30.12 -3.22
C SER A 231 5.58 30.25 -4.20
N LEU A 232 5.51 29.35 -5.18
CA LEU A 232 4.26 29.01 -5.84
C LEU A 232 3.53 28.07 -4.88
N LEU A 233 2.31 28.44 -4.49
CA LEU A 233 1.42 27.62 -3.70
C LEU A 233 1.07 26.38 -4.55
N GLY A 234 1.74 25.25 -4.31
CA GLY A 234 1.55 24.06 -5.12
C GLY A 234 0.17 23.45 -4.91
N LEU A 235 -0.51 23.07 -6.00
CA LEU A 235 -1.77 22.32 -5.94
C LEU A 235 -1.51 20.87 -5.52
N ALA A 236 -1.28 20.67 -4.23
CA ALA A 236 -1.32 19.36 -3.60
C ALA A 236 -2.65 19.21 -2.86
N PHE A 237 -3.30 18.05 -3.02
CA PHE A 237 -4.50 17.71 -2.26
C PHE A 237 -4.22 16.48 -1.41
N ALA A 238 -4.61 16.49 -0.15
CA ALA A 238 -4.49 15.33 0.70
C ALA A 238 -5.84 14.84 1.21
N PHE A 239 -5.97 13.52 1.36
CA PHE A 239 -7.18 12.85 1.79
C PHE A 239 -6.92 12.03 3.06
N TYR A 240 -7.79 12.19 4.05
CA TYR A 240 -7.75 11.47 5.33
C TYR A 240 -9.17 11.04 5.72
N ILE A 241 -9.33 9.81 6.22
CA ILE A 241 -10.62 9.35 6.76
C ILE A 241 -10.46 9.12 8.27
N SER A 242 -11.22 9.87 9.07
CA SER A 242 -11.19 9.73 10.52
C SER A 242 -11.88 8.43 10.96
N HIS A 243 -11.31 7.80 11.99
CA HIS A 243 -11.79 6.54 12.59
C HIS A 243 -12.53 6.78 13.88
#